data_AF-E0UFV0-F1
#
_entry.id   AF-E0UFV0-F1
#
_cell.length_a   1.000
_cell.length_b   1.000
_cell.length_c   1.000
_cell.angle_alpha   90.00
_cell.angle_beta   90.00
_cell.angle_gamma   90.00
#
_symmetry.space_group_name_H-M   'P 1'
#
loop_
_entity.id
_entity.type
_entity.pdbx_description
1 polymer ?
#
loop_
_entity_poly.entity_id
_entity_poly.type
_entity_poly.pdbx_seq_one_letter_code
_entity_poly.pdbx_strand_id
1 'polypeptide(L)' 'MQQNGGFPCPECGEMISVSRELLLGFLSGSQDSIYCSRCGLKLTINPENSQEALEQYRQLDEVIQKSQQNVEQAQKGHF' A
#
# COMPACT_ATOMS: atom_id res chain seq x y z
N MET A 1 -9.06 13.65 -9.97
CA MET A 1 -9.63 12.29 -9.95
C MET A 1 -8.65 11.44 -9.15
N GLN A 2 -8.97 11.08 -7.91
CA GLN A 2 -8.09 10.25 -7.09
C GLN A 2 -7.95 8.90 -7.80
N GLN A 3 -6.73 8.55 -8.21
CA GLN A 3 -6.38 7.20 -8.62
C GLN A 3 -6.47 6.33 -7.36
N ASN A 4 -7.65 5.77 -7.07
CA ASN A 4 -7.78 4.82 -5.97
C ASN A 4 -6.92 3.60 -6.32
N GLY A 5 -5.77 3.48 -5.65
CA GLY A 5 -4.90 2.33 -5.78
C GLY A 5 -5.70 1.05 -5.53
N GLY A 6 -5.71 0.16 -6.50
CA GLY A 6 -6.55 -1.03 -6.47
C GLY A 6 -6.47 -1.83 -7.74
N PHE A 7 -7.11 -2.99 -7.74
CA PHE A 7 -7.15 -3.90 -8.89
C PHE A 7 -8.53 -4.57 -8.99
N PRO A 8 -8.99 -4.93 -10.20
CA PRO A 8 -10.27 -5.58 -10.38
C PRO A 8 -10.24 -7.00 -9.81
N CYS A 9 -11.30 -7.39 -9.11
CA CYS A 9 -11.49 -8.75 -8.63
C CYS A 9 -11.68 -9.71 -9.82
N PRO A 10 -10.92 -10.81 -9.90
CA PRO A 10 -10.99 -11.73 -11.04
C PRO A 10 -12.34 -12.47 -11.15
N GLU A 11 -13.07 -12.62 -10.03
CA GLU A 11 -14.34 -13.37 -10.01
C GLU A 11 -15.56 -12.50 -10.33
N CYS A 12 -15.61 -11.26 -9.84
CA CYS A 12 -16.82 -10.42 -9.91
C CYS A 12 -16.60 -9.05 -10.55
N GLY A 13 -15.36 -8.72 -10.93
CA GLY A 13 -14.99 -7.45 -11.56
C GLY A 13 -15.01 -6.24 -10.63
N GLU A 14 -15.35 -6.42 -9.35
CA GLU A 14 -15.38 -5.32 -8.37
C GLU A 14 -13.97 -4.80 -8.09
N MET A 15 -13.82 -3.48 -7.95
CA MET A 15 -12.52 -2.89 -7.63
C MET A 15 -12.13 -3.17 -6.17
N ILE A 16 -11.06 -3.95 -5.99
CA ILE A 16 -10.45 -4.17 -4.69
C ILE A 16 -9.56 -2.98 -4.38
N SER A 17 -9.96 -2.19 -3.39
CA SER A 17 -9.20 -1.03 -2.93
C SER A 17 -8.02 -1.49 -2.07
N VAL A 18 -6.83 -1.01 -2.39
CA VAL A 18 -5.59 -1.35 -1.70
C VAL A 18 -5.02 -0.10 -1.05
N SER A 19 -5.03 -0.07 0.27
CA SER A 19 -4.45 1.02 1.06
C SER A 19 -2.96 0.79 1.32
N ARG A 20 -2.23 1.88 1.61
CA ARG A 20 -0.84 1.83 2.05
C ARG A 20 -0.67 0.97 3.30
N GLU A 21 -1.53 1.13 4.30
CA GLU A 21 -1.49 0.33 5.53
C GLU A 21 -1.64 -1.18 5.26
N LEU A 22 -2.44 -1.54 4.26
CA LEU A 22 -2.64 -2.92 3.86
C LEU A 22 -1.34 -3.51 3.28
N LEU A 23 -0.67 -2.78 2.38
CA LEU A 23 0.62 -3.16 1.79
C LEU A 23 1.73 -3.26 2.86
N LEU A 24 1.78 -2.30 3.79
CA LEU A 24 2.72 -2.35 4.93
C LEU A 24 2.42 -3.53 5.87
N GLY A 25 1.15 -3.91 6.00
CA GLY A 25 0.72 -5.11 6.72
C GLY A 25 1.31 -6.40 6.13
N PHE A 26 1.32 -6.52 4.80
CA PHE A 26 1.96 -7.64 4.09
C PHE A 26 3.47 -7.68 4.32
N LEU A 27 4.11 -6.51 4.29
CA LEU A 27 5.54 -6.36 4.57
C LEU A 27 5.95 -6.75 6.00
N SER A 28 5.07 -6.50 6.96
CA SER A 28 5.32 -6.75 8.39
C SER A 28 4.85 -8.14 8.83
N GLY A 29 4.27 -8.94 7.91
CA GLY A 29 3.65 -10.23 8.21
C GLY A 29 2.39 -10.12 9.08
N SER A 30 1.84 -8.91 9.26
CA SER A 30 0.62 -8.68 10.04
C SER A 30 -0.65 -8.91 9.22
N GLN A 31 -0.51 -8.90 7.89
CA GLN A 31 -1.58 -9.19 6.94
C GLN A 31 -1.11 -10.26 5.95
N ASP A 32 -1.93 -11.27 5.72
CA ASP A 32 -1.62 -12.38 4.78
C ASP A 32 -2.66 -12.46 3.64
N SER A 33 -3.78 -11.74 3.75
CA SER A 33 -4.83 -11.80 2.74
C SER A 33 -5.62 -10.51 2.53
N ILE A 34 -6.17 -10.38 1.33
CA ILE A 34 -7.14 -9.36 0.90
C ILE A 34 -8.46 -10.06 0.62
N TYR A 35 -9.56 -9.46 1.05
CA TYR A 35 -10.90 -9.97 0.77
C TYR A 35 -11.62 -9.03 -0.17
N CYS A 36 -12.28 -9.59 -1.19
CA CYS A 36 -13.21 -8.82 -2.01
C CYS A 36 -14.49 -8.57 -1.22
N SER A 37 -14.85 -7.30 -1.04
CA SER A 37 -16.04 -6.90 -0.28
C SER A 37 -17.37 -7.32 -0.93
N ARG A 38 -17.37 -7.66 -2.22
CA ARG A 38 -18.59 -8.04 -2.96
C ARG A 38 -18.81 -9.55 -3.00
N CYS A 39 -17.83 -10.32 -3.45
CA CYS A 39 -17.96 -11.77 -3.61
C CYS A 39 -17.34 -12.58 -2.48
N GLY A 40 -16.56 -11.95 -1.58
CA GLY A 40 -15.88 -12.64 -0.48
C GLY A 40 -14.62 -13.39 -0.89
N LEU A 41 -14.16 -13.27 -2.16
CA LEU A 41 -12.94 -13.90 -2.62
C LEU A 41 -11.75 -13.49 -1.74
N LYS A 42 -11.05 -14.50 -1.20
CA LYS A 42 -9.81 -14.33 -0.46
C LYS A 42 -8.63 -14.44 -1.43
N LEU A 43 -7.85 -13.38 -1.52
CA LEU A 43 -6.58 -13.33 -2.23
C LEU A 43 -5.45 -13.36 -1.21
N THR A 44 -4.56 -14.32 -1.34
CA THR A 44 -3.35 -14.41 -0.52
C THR A 44 -2.18 -13.87 -1.35
N ILE A 45 -1.41 -12.94 -0.79
CA ILE A 45 -0.18 -12.50 -1.43
C ILE A 45 0.88 -13.53 -1.12
N ASN A 46 1.54 -14.07 -2.14
CA ASN A 46 2.70 -14.92 -1.91
C ASN A 46 3.91 -14.02 -1.62
N PRO A 47 4.41 -13.97 -0.36
CA PRO A 47 5.49 -13.07 0.01
C PRO A 47 6.81 -13.40 -0.69
N GLU A 48 7.05 -14.66 -1.06
CA GLU A 48 8.32 -15.09 -1.67
C GLU A 48 8.51 -14.52 -3.07
N ASN A 49 7.43 -14.41 -3.86
CA ASN A 49 7.46 -13.84 -5.21
C ASN A 49 7.23 -12.32 -5.21
N SER A 50 6.76 -11.76 -4.11
CA SER A 50 6.37 -10.34 -4.00
C SER A 50 7.38 -9.51 -3.19
N GLN A 51 8.42 -10.13 -2.64
CA GLN A 51 9.39 -9.50 -1.75
C GLN A 51 10.06 -8.27 -2.36
N GLU A 52 10.54 -8.36 -3.61
CA GLU A 52 11.24 -7.25 -4.27
C GLU A 52 10.33 -6.03 -4.46
N ALA A 53 9.11 -6.25 -4.97
CA ALA A 53 8.13 -5.18 -5.17
C ALA A 53 7.70 -4.53 -3.85
N LEU A 54 7.52 -5.34 -2.81
CA LEU A 54 7.17 -4.86 -1.49
C LEU A 54 8.33 -4.06 -0.85
N GLU A 55 9.58 -4.49 -1.02
CA GLU A 55 10.74 -3.77 -0.48
C GLU A 55 10.97 -2.43 -1.18
N GLN A 56 10.83 -2.39 -2.51
CA GLN A 56 10.84 -1.14 -3.28
C GLN A 56 9.79 -0.16 -2.74
N TYR A 57 8.57 -0.66 -2.47
CA TYR A 57 7.50 0.16 -1.89
C TYR A 57 7.87 0.74 -0.52
N ARG A 58 8.49 -0.07 0.36
CA ARG A 58 8.96 0.39 1.68
C ARG A 58 9.99 1.52 1.56
N GLN A 59 10.96 1.37 0.64
CA GLN A 59 12.00 2.39 0.43
C GLN A 59 11.41 3.71 -0.09
N LEU A 60 10.50 3.62 -1.06
CA LEU A 60 9.77 4.78 -1.59
C LEU A 60 8.99 5.50 -0.48
N ASP A 61 8.29 4.74 0.36
CA ASP A 61 7.53 5.29 1.47
C ASP A 61 8.40 6.06 2.47
N GLU A 62 9.55 5.51 2.85
CA GLU A 62 10.49 6.16 3.77
C GLU A 62 11.02 7.49 3.20
N VAL A 63 11.36 7.51 1.91
CA VAL A 63 11.86 8.72 1.24
C VAL A 63 10.77 9.80 1.17
N ILE A 64 9.53 9.42 0.89
CA ILE A 64 8.40 10.35 0.87
C ILE A 64 8.18 10.96 2.26
N GLN A 65 8.18 10.13 3.32
CA GLN A 65 8.01 10.58 4.70
C GLN A 65 9.12 11.56 5.13
N LYS A 66 10.39 11.23 4.85
CA LYS A 66 11.53 12.11 5.13
C LYS A 66 11.42 13.44 4.37
N SER A 67 10.99 13.40 3.11
CA SER A 67 10.83 14.60 2.29
C SER A 67 9.72 15.51 2.85
N GLN A 68 8.58 14.94 3.24
CA GLN A 68 7.48 15.69 3.86
C GLN A 68 7.93 16.37 5.15
N GLN A 69 8.62 15.64 6.02
CA GLN A 69 9.13 16.18 7.28
C GLN A 69 10.12 17.34 7.06
N ASN A 70 11.02 17.21 6.08
CA ASN A 70 12.00 18.26 5.76
C ASN A 70 11.30 19.53 5.23
N VAL A 71 10.25 19.37 4.42
CA VAL A 71 9.44 20.51 3.92
C VAL A 71 8.72 21.21 5.08
N GLU A 72 8.13 20.47 6.00
CA GLU A 72 7.46 21.05 7.19
C GLU A 72 8.44 21.80 8.10
N GLN A 73 9.66 21.28 8.28
CA GLN A 73 10.70 21.95 9.07
C GLN A 73 11.21 23.23 8.37
N ALA A 74 11.37 23.20 7.04
CA ALA A 74 11.75 24.37 6.26
C ALA A 74 10.66 25.47 6.28
N GLN A 75 9.38 25.08 6.32
CA GLN A 75 8.26 26.03 6.45
C GLN A 75 8.15 26.63 7.86
N LYS A 76 8.49 25.86 8.91
CA LYS A 76 8.47 26.34 10.31
C LYS A 76 9.69 27.21 10.68
N GLY A 77 10.76 27.19 9.88
CA GLY A 77 11.97 28.00 10.08
C GLY A 77 11.92 29.42 9.50
N HIS A 78 10.78 29.86 8.93
CA HIS A 78 10.59 31.20 8.38
C HIS A 78 9.64 32.00 9.29
N PHE A 79 10.07 32.32 10.51
CA PHE A 79 9.43 33.30 11.39
C PHE A 79 10.47 33.94 12.31
#